data_AF-A0A1J0GKC6-F1
#
_entry.id   AF-A0A1J0GKC6-F1
#
_cell.length_a   1.000
_cell.length_b   1.000
_cell.length_c   1.000
_cell.angle_alpha   90.00
_cell.angle_beta   90.00
_cell.angle_gamma   90.00
#
_symmetry.space_group_name_H-M   'P 1'
#
loop_
_entity.id
_entity.type
_entity.pdbx_description
1 polymer ?
#
loop_
_entity_poly.entity_id
_entity_poly.type
_entity_poly.pdbx_seq_one_letter_code
_entity_poly.pdbx_strand_id
1 'polypeptide(L)'
;MKSKSILLTSAILAVLLVGCNMKAPTQTPKTPQTPQTPQTPQTTQKTPKVITATSMVSTPKEFEKAISKDGIQTINMKKSLTINKELVVNGEFRNDKALLERKINLYSQDKVKNIGDRFTLAVPKLIIKSTQTSMEHGNFKGDLYISANNFQLIDTKVEGNVYFTTPEAKNTCKMDAKSKVTGKQESRK
;
A
#
# COMPACT_ATOMS: atom_id res chain seq x y z
N MET A 1 -13.09 24.88 49.34
CA MET A 1 -13.84 24.17 50.41
C MET A 1 -15.17 23.67 49.86
N LYS A 2 -15.81 22.72 50.56
CA LYS A 2 -17.12 22.07 50.26
C LYS A 2 -17.04 20.92 49.23
N SER A 3 -16.79 19.74 49.79
CA SER A 3 -16.91 18.40 49.19
C SER A 3 -18.37 18.01 48.94
N LYS A 4 -18.57 17.03 48.04
CA LYS A 4 -19.59 15.97 48.20
C LYS A 4 -19.05 14.66 47.62
N SER A 5 -18.93 13.63 48.47
CA SER A 5 -18.57 12.26 48.06
C SER A 5 -19.83 11.46 47.75
N ILE A 6 -19.78 10.59 46.74
CA ILE A 6 -20.67 9.43 46.63
C ILE A 6 -19.80 8.23 46.27
N LEU A 7 -19.72 7.26 47.18
CA LEU A 7 -19.23 5.91 46.88
C LEU A 7 -20.38 5.09 46.29
N LEU A 8 -20.09 4.21 45.33
CA LEU A 8 -20.91 3.03 45.12
C LEU A 8 -20.00 1.83 44.80
N THR A 9 -19.83 0.97 45.79
CA THR A 9 -19.09 -0.30 45.68
C THR A 9 -20.01 -1.42 45.20
N SER A 10 -19.54 -2.24 44.26
CA SER A 10 -20.08 -3.58 44.04
C SER A 10 -18.93 -4.54 43.74
N ALA A 11 -18.90 -5.66 44.46
CA ALA A 11 -17.83 -6.65 44.39
C ALA A 11 -18.31 -7.90 43.65
N ILE A 12 -17.48 -8.44 42.75
CA ILE A 12 -17.74 -9.75 42.10
C ILE A 12 -16.52 -10.65 42.28
N LEU A 13 -16.60 -11.39 43.39
CA LEU A 13 -16.26 -12.80 43.58
C LEU A 13 -15.23 -13.46 42.63
N ALA A 14 -14.12 -13.91 43.20
CA ALA A 14 -13.21 -14.89 42.59
C ALA A 14 -13.55 -16.32 43.02
N VAL A 15 -13.39 -17.29 42.12
CA VAL A 15 -13.40 -18.73 42.45
C VAL A 15 -12.14 -19.36 41.86
N LEU A 16 -11.31 -19.93 42.73
CA LEU A 16 -10.16 -20.76 42.41
C LEU A 16 -10.55 -22.24 42.60
N LEU A 17 -10.18 -23.11 41.67
CA LEU A 17 -9.99 -24.56 41.91
C LEU A 17 -8.89 -25.10 40.98
N VAL A 18 -8.17 -26.12 41.45
CA VAL A 18 -6.89 -26.62 40.90
C VAL A 18 -7.08 -28.04 40.32
N GLY A 19 -6.35 -28.44 39.26
CA GLY A 19 -6.46 -29.79 38.70
C GLY A 19 -5.36 -30.21 37.70
N CYS A 20 -4.47 -31.09 38.17
CA CYS A 20 -3.26 -31.68 37.58
C CYS A 20 -3.26 -32.32 36.16
N ASN A 21 -2.18 -32.04 35.40
CA ASN A 21 -1.22 -32.95 34.71
C ASN A 21 -1.60 -34.12 33.73
N MET A 22 -0.82 -34.14 32.63
CA MET A 22 -0.15 -35.28 31.93
C MET A 22 -0.80 -36.11 30.78
N LYS A 23 -0.21 -35.90 29.58
CA LYS A 23 0.14 -36.83 28.46
C LYS A 23 -0.85 -37.93 27.96
N ALA A 24 -1.32 -37.72 26.71
CA ALA A 24 -1.21 -38.55 25.47
C ALA A 24 -1.37 -40.11 25.49
N PRO A 25 -1.68 -40.78 24.34
CA PRO A 25 -1.98 -40.32 22.97
C PRO A 25 -3.43 -40.66 22.53
N THR A 26 -3.84 -40.51 21.27
CA THR A 26 -3.97 -41.62 20.28
C THR A 26 -4.57 -41.10 18.94
N GLN A 27 -4.46 -41.91 17.88
CA GLN A 27 -4.79 -41.64 16.48
C GLN A 27 -6.30 -41.65 16.15
N THR A 28 -6.63 -41.07 14.98
CA THR A 28 -7.84 -41.24 14.14
C THR A 28 -8.12 -42.72 13.74
N PRO A 29 -9.21 -43.08 13.00
CA PRO A 29 -10.37 -42.30 12.49
C PRO A 29 -11.78 -42.98 12.62
N LYS A 30 -12.88 -42.22 12.34
CA LYS A 30 -13.92 -42.52 11.30
C LYS A 30 -15.15 -41.58 11.38
N THR A 31 -15.49 -40.93 10.26
CA THR A 31 -16.76 -40.21 9.96
C THR A 31 -17.84 -41.19 9.46
N PRO A 32 -19.17 -40.88 9.44
CA PRO A 32 -19.87 -39.75 8.76
C PRO A 32 -20.86 -38.97 9.69
N GLN A 33 -21.66 -37.93 9.33
CA GLN A 33 -21.69 -36.91 8.24
C GLN A 33 -22.71 -35.77 8.57
N THR A 34 -22.46 -34.54 8.06
CA THR A 34 -23.41 -33.55 7.44
C THR A 34 -24.62 -32.95 8.22
N PRO A 35 -25.04 -31.67 7.99
CA PRO A 35 -24.38 -30.49 7.41
C PRO A 35 -24.27 -29.29 8.37
N GLN A 36 -23.28 -28.42 8.18
CA GLN A 36 -23.34 -27.01 8.61
C GLN A 36 -22.91 -26.05 7.49
N THR A 37 -23.48 -24.86 7.53
CA THR A 37 -23.50 -23.79 6.52
C THR A 37 -22.11 -23.32 6.06
N PRO A 38 -21.91 -22.92 4.79
CA PRO A 38 -20.63 -22.37 4.33
C PRO A 38 -20.20 -21.14 5.12
N GLN A 39 -19.03 -21.21 5.77
CA GLN A 39 -18.39 -20.04 6.36
C GLN A 39 -17.57 -19.29 5.29
N THR A 40 -17.86 -18.01 5.12
CA THR A 40 -17.10 -17.08 4.28
C THR A 40 -15.63 -17.02 4.76
N PRO A 41 -14.63 -17.16 3.87
CA PRO A 41 -13.22 -17.06 4.27
C PRO A 41 -12.90 -15.69 4.89
N GLN A 42 -12.42 -15.69 6.15
CA GLN A 42 -11.91 -14.48 6.78
C GLN A 42 -10.62 -14.04 6.10
N THR A 43 -10.65 -12.89 5.43
CA THR A 43 -9.45 -12.23 4.90
C THR A 43 -8.52 -11.88 6.06
N THR A 44 -7.30 -12.42 6.06
CA THR A 44 -6.32 -12.14 7.10
C THR A 44 -5.90 -10.67 7.07
N GLN A 45 -6.45 -9.87 7.98
CA GLN A 45 -6.15 -8.44 8.09
C GLN A 45 -4.72 -8.24 8.60
N LYS A 46 -3.74 -8.18 7.69
CA LYS A 46 -2.37 -7.80 8.03
C LYS A 46 -2.36 -6.33 8.43
N THR A 47 -2.04 -6.04 9.69
CA THR A 47 -1.79 -4.68 10.17
C THR A 47 -0.74 -4.00 9.28
N PRO A 48 -1.05 -2.86 8.63
CA PRO A 48 -0.12 -2.23 7.70
C PRO A 48 1.17 -1.81 8.41
N LYS A 49 2.30 -2.07 7.76
CA LYS A 49 3.62 -1.91 8.37
C LYS A 49 3.94 -0.42 8.52
N VAL A 50 4.15 0.03 9.76
CA VAL A 50 4.71 1.37 10.01
C VAL A 50 6.19 1.32 9.60
N ILE A 51 6.48 1.89 8.43
CA ILE A 51 7.83 2.16 7.97
C ILE A 51 7.84 3.54 7.35
N THR A 52 8.25 4.53 8.13
CA THR A 52 8.66 5.87 7.68
C THR A 52 10.03 5.79 6.96
N ALA A 53 10.14 4.84 6.03
CA ALA A 53 11.36 4.55 5.29
C ALA A 53 11.31 5.22 3.91
N THR A 54 12.24 6.14 3.70
CA THR A 54 12.56 6.74 2.41
C THR A 54 13.79 6.07 1.83
N SER A 55 13.84 5.83 0.52
CA SER A 55 15.12 5.48 -0.14
C SER A 55 15.44 6.42 -1.28
N MET A 56 16.72 6.44 -1.60
CA MET A 56 17.30 7.10 -2.75
C MET A 56 17.66 6.04 -3.78
N VAL A 57 16.90 5.97 -4.86
CA VAL A 57 17.03 4.95 -5.91
C VAL A 57 17.85 5.47 -7.09
N SER A 58 18.87 4.72 -7.48
CA SER A 58 19.80 5.06 -8.55
C SER A 58 19.97 3.94 -9.60
N THR A 59 19.43 2.74 -9.35
CA THR A 59 19.51 1.60 -10.27
C THR A 59 18.15 0.91 -10.46
N PRO A 60 17.95 0.17 -11.57
CA PRO A 60 16.75 -0.65 -11.78
C PRO A 60 16.48 -1.63 -10.62
N LYS A 61 17.51 -2.32 -10.13
CA LYS A 61 17.41 -3.31 -9.03
C LYS A 61 16.98 -2.67 -7.71
N GLU A 62 17.46 -1.46 -7.41
CA GLU A 62 16.99 -0.68 -6.25
C GLU A 62 15.53 -0.28 -6.43
N PHE A 63 15.12 0.17 -7.62
CA PHE A 63 13.74 0.56 -7.91
C PHE A 63 12.77 -0.62 -7.72
N GLU A 64 13.10 -1.77 -8.31
CA GLU A 64 12.34 -3.03 -8.18
C GLU A 64 12.16 -3.48 -6.73
N LYS A 65 13.24 -3.44 -5.94
CA LYS A 65 13.19 -3.76 -4.52
C LYS A 65 12.30 -2.75 -3.78
N ALA A 66 12.43 -1.46 -4.09
CA ALA A 66 11.70 -0.38 -3.46
C ALA A 66 10.19 -0.48 -3.70
N ILE A 67 9.72 -0.73 -4.94
CA ILE A 67 8.28 -0.84 -5.29
C ILE A 67 7.60 -2.12 -4.78
N SER A 68 8.38 -3.10 -4.29
CA SER A 68 7.86 -4.39 -3.83
C SER A 68 7.05 -4.28 -2.53
N LYS A 69 6.29 -5.36 -2.23
CA LYS A 69 5.46 -5.46 -1.01
C LYS A 69 6.26 -5.34 0.30
N ASP A 70 7.55 -5.67 0.29
CA ASP A 70 8.45 -5.60 1.45
C ASP A 70 9.39 -4.40 1.37
N GLY A 71 9.15 -3.49 0.43
CA GLY A 71 9.96 -2.31 0.16
C GLY A 71 9.77 -1.19 1.19
N ILE A 72 9.53 0.01 0.68
CA ILE A 72 9.63 1.28 1.43
C ILE A 72 8.44 2.19 1.14
N GLN A 73 8.19 3.18 2.00
CA GLN A 73 7.03 4.06 1.87
C GLN A 73 7.23 5.15 0.79
N THR A 74 8.38 5.81 0.79
CA THR A 74 8.74 6.86 -0.19
C THR A 74 9.93 6.43 -1.04
N ILE A 75 9.76 6.47 -2.37
CA ILE A 75 10.79 6.18 -3.36
C ILE A 75 11.24 7.48 -4.02
N ASN A 76 12.47 7.94 -3.74
CA ASN A 76 13.05 9.10 -4.43
C ASN A 76 14.01 8.60 -5.51
N MET A 77 13.73 8.88 -6.79
CA MET A 77 14.69 8.66 -7.85
C MET A 77 15.81 9.71 -7.79
N LYS A 78 17.05 9.29 -8.05
CA LYS A 78 18.24 10.18 -8.15
C LYS A 78 18.67 10.48 -9.58
N LYS A 79 18.13 9.75 -10.56
CA LYS A 79 18.36 9.92 -12.00
C LYS A 79 17.28 9.19 -12.78
N SER A 80 17.19 9.47 -14.08
CA SER A 80 16.35 8.70 -15.00
C SER A 80 16.75 7.22 -15.04
N LEU A 81 15.75 6.34 -15.18
CA LEU A 81 15.92 4.89 -15.24
C LEU A 81 15.13 4.32 -16.43
N THR A 82 15.74 3.36 -17.12
CA THR A 82 15.08 2.51 -18.10
C THR A 82 15.12 1.07 -17.60
N ILE A 83 13.96 0.41 -17.55
CA ILE A 83 13.81 -0.94 -16.99
C ILE A 83 12.96 -1.77 -17.96
N ASN A 84 13.61 -2.67 -18.69
CA ASN A 84 13.02 -3.39 -19.83
C ASN A 84 12.16 -4.61 -19.43
N LYS A 85 11.25 -4.43 -18.46
CA LYS A 85 10.26 -5.45 -18.05
C LYS A 85 9.03 -4.83 -17.40
N GLU A 86 7.94 -5.59 -17.32
CA GLU A 86 6.77 -5.20 -16.53
C GLU A 86 7.10 -5.12 -15.04
N LEU A 87 6.57 -4.10 -14.36
CA LEU A 87 6.76 -3.89 -12.92
C LEU A 87 5.42 -3.76 -12.18
N VAL A 88 5.43 -4.06 -10.87
CA VAL A 88 4.24 -3.97 -10.01
C VAL A 88 4.59 -3.21 -8.73
N VAL A 89 3.85 -2.14 -8.44
CA VAL A 89 3.92 -1.38 -7.19
C VAL A 89 2.94 -2.00 -6.20
N ASN A 90 3.42 -2.50 -5.06
CA ASN A 90 2.64 -3.34 -4.16
C ASN A 90 2.98 -3.08 -2.66
N GLY A 91 2.15 -3.63 -1.76
CA GLY A 91 2.23 -3.46 -0.31
C GLY A 91 1.44 -2.26 0.20
N GLU A 92 1.31 -2.15 1.52
CA GLU A 92 0.63 -1.05 2.21
C GLU A 92 1.58 -0.42 3.23
N PHE A 93 1.68 0.90 3.17
CA PHE A 93 2.66 1.69 3.93
C PHE A 93 1.94 2.87 4.57
N ARG A 94 2.42 3.28 5.74
CA ARG A 94 1.89 4.44 6.46
C ARG A 94 2.96 5.51 6.65
N ASN A 95 2.56 6.77 6.55
CA ASN A 95 3.42 7.91 6.89
C ASN A 95 3.56 8.08 8.42
N ASP A 96 4.28 9.13 8.83
CA ASP A 96 4.53 9.53 10.22
C ASP A 96 3.23 9.77 11.02
N LYS A 97 2.16 10.19 10.35
CA LYS A 97 0.81 10.40 10.92
C LYS A 97 -0.05 9.13 10.90
N ALA A 98 0.55 7.97 10.65
CA ALA A 98 -0.12 6.68 10.51
C ALA A 98 -1.22 6.64 9.42
N LEU A 99 -1.19 7.53 8.43
CA LEU A 99 -2.12 7.49 7.28
C LEU A 99 -1.52 6.63 6.16
N LEU A 100 -2.37 5.88 5.43
CA LEU A 100 -1.92 5.14 4.24
C LEU A 100 -1.40 6.12 3.19
N GLU A 101 -0.16 5.92 2.75
CA GLU A 101 0.50 6.79 1.79
C GLU A 101 1.65 6.03 1.13
N ARG A 102 1.75 6.10 -0.21
CA ARG A 102 2.85 5.52 -0.98
C ARG A 102 3.34 6.56 -2.00
N LYS A 103 4.65 6.82 -2.09
CA LYS A 103 5.19 7.84 -3.00
C LYS A 103 6.21 7.29 -4.00
N ILE A 104 6.09 7.73 -5.25
CA ILE A 104 7.07 7.53 -6.34
C ILE A 104 7.48 8.91 -6.86
N ASN A 105 8.56 9.42 -6.30
CA ASN A 105 9.08 10.76 -6.59
C ASN A 105 10.08 10.66 -7.74
N LEU A 106 9.72 11.24 -8.87
CA LEU A 106 10.51 11.27 -10.10
C LEU A 106 11.43 12.50 -10.15
N TYR A 107 11.79 13.11 -9.02
CA TYR A 107 12.52 14.36 -8.93
C TYR A 107 13.61 14.37 -7.85
N SER A 108 14.59 15.27 -7.99
CA SER A 108 15.52 15.64 -6.91
C SER A 108 14.94 16.80 -6.08
N GLN A 109 15.20 16.82 -4.77
CA GLN A 109 14.68 17.83 -3.85
C GLN A 109 15.79 18.35 -2.93
N ASP A 110 15.79 19.65 -2.65
CA ASP A 110 16.74 20.25 -1.71
C ASP A 110 16.28 20.13 -0.23
N LYS A 111 17.11 20.62 0.69
CA LYS A 111 16.85 20.57 2.14
C LYS A 111 15.64 21.40 2.60
N VAL A 112 15.21 22.39 1.81
CA VAL A 112 14.06 23.26 2.11
C VAL A 112 12.83 22.94 1.25
N LYS A 113 12.85 21.78 0.58
CA LYS A 113 11.77 21.17 -0.21
C LYS A 113 11.55 21.75 -1.61
N ASN A 114 12.47 22.54 -2.15
CA ASN A 114 12.37 22.97 -3.56
C ASN A 114 12.54 21.78 -4.52
N ILE A 115 11.70 21.73 -5.55
CA ILE A 115 11.80 20.77 -6.65
C ILE A 115 13.00 21.15 -7.52
N GLY A 116 13.93 20.22 -7.72
CA GLY A 116 15.09 20.35 -8.60
C GLY A 116 14.88 19.63 -9.94
N ASP A 117 15.78 18.71 -10.26
CA ASP A 117 15.76 17.93 -11.49
C ASP A 117 14.49 17.09 -11.59
N ARG A 118 13.96 16.94 -12.80
CA ARG A 118 12.86 16.03 -13.13
C ARG A 118 13.39 14.87 -13.97
N PHE A 119 13.21 13.66 -13.48
CA PHE A 119 13.72 12.43 -14.08
C PHE A 119 12.67 11.72 -14.94
N THR A 120 13.13 10.77 -15.73
CA THR A 120 12.29 9.86 -16.52
C THR A 120 12.36 8.45 -15.98
N LEU A 121 11.22 7.84 -15.68
CA LEU A 121 11.09 6.39 -15.48
C LEU A 121 10.50 5.77 -16.75
N ALA A 122 11.30 5.00 -17.47
CA ALA A 122 10.89 4.26 -18.66
C ALA A 122 10.75 2.77 -18.36
N VAL A 123 9.54 2.23 -18.55
CA VAL A 123 9.18 0.81 -18.39
C VAL A 123 8.16 0.45 -19.46
N PRO A 124 8.11 -0.77 -20.00
CA PRO A 124 7.02 -1.18 -20.89
C PRO A 124 5.63 -1.02 -20.22
N LYS A 125 5.54 -1.38 -18.94
CA LYS A 125 4.27 -1.40 -18.18
C LYS A 125 4.52 -1.34 -16.67
N LEU A 126 3.72 -0.53 -15.97
CA LEU A 126 3.71 -0.44 -14.50
C LEU A 126 2.29 -0.65 -13.96
N ILE A 127 2.13 -1.66 -13.11
CA ILE A 127 0.85 -1.99 -12.46
C ILE A 127 0.83 -1.41 -11.04
N ILE A 128 -0.11 -0.51 -10.74
CA ILE A 128 -0.28 0.08 -9.43
C ILE A 128 -1.32 -0.74 -8.63
N LYS A 129 -0.83 -1.49 -7.63
CA LYS A 129 -1.66 -2.26 -6.67
C LYS A 129 -1.62 -1.72 -5.24
N SER A 130 -0.64 -0.87 -4.90
CA SER A 130 -0.55 -0.17 -3.61
C SER A 130 -1.55 0.99 -3.57
N THR A 131 -2.43 1.03 -2.57
CA THR A 131 -3.43 2.10 -2.39
C THR A 131 -2.76 3.41 -1.95
N GLN A 132 -3.41 4.55 -2.21
CA GLN A 132 -2.86 5.88 -1.87
C GLN A 132 -1.47 6.14 -2.49
N THR A 133 -1.22 5.60 -3.68
CA THR A 133 0.05 5.83 -4.41
C THR A 133 0.00 7.15 -5.17
N SER A 134 0.95 8.05 -4.92
CA SER A 134 1.26 9.18 -5.79
C SER A 134 2.48 8.90 -6.67
N MET A 135 2.43 9.41 -7.89
CA MET A 135 3.61 9.61 -8.75
C MET A 135 3.79 11.11 -8.93
N GLU A 136 4.98 11.62 -8.57
CA GLU A 136 5.20 13.04 -8.31
C GLU A 136 6.38 13.60 -9.13
N HIS A 137 6.16 14.76 -9.75
CA HIS A 137 7.13 15.63 -10.44
C HIS A 137 8.10 14.92 -11.40
N GLY A 138 7.68 14.65 -12.64
CA GLY A 138 8.60 14.10 -13.64
C GLY A 138 7.94 13.51 -14.88
N ASN A 139 8.65 12.58 -15.53
CA ASN A 139 8.17 11.90 -16.73
C ASN A 139 8.11 10.39 -16.50
N PHE A 140 7.01 9.76 -16.88
CA PHE A 140 6.86 8.32 -16.98
C PHE A 140 6.68 7.95 -18.45
N LYS A 141 7.44 6.97 -18.96
CA LYS A 141 7.28 6.43 -20.31
C LYS A 141 6.87 4.96 -20.20
N GLY A 142 5.73 4.60 -20.79
CA GLY A 142 5.13 3.27 -20.64
C GLY A 142 3.63 3.31 -20.36
N ASP A 143 3.00 2.14 -20.33
CA ASP A 143 1.59 2.01 -19.98
C ASP A 143 1.39 1.84 -18.47
N LEU A 144 0.50 2.66 -17.89
CA LEU A 144 0.04 2.53 -16.50
C LEU A 144 -1.20 1.63 -16.43
N TYR A 145 -1.19 0.67 -15.51
CA TYR A 145 -2.34 -0.16 -15.16
C TYR A 145 -2.72 0.11 -13.71
N ILE A 146 -3.80 0.87 -13.49
CA ILE A 146 -4.24 1.31 -12.17
C ILE A 146 -5.30 0.34 -11.66
N SER A 147 -4.90 -0.48 -10.67
CA SER A 147 -5.78 -1.40 -9.95
C SER A 147 -6.07 -0.95 -8.52
N ALA A 148 -5.35 0.05 -8.01
CA ALA A 148 -5.47 0.55 -6.65
C ALA A 148 -6.31 1.82 -6.56
N ASN A 149 -7.06 1.95 -5.47
CA ASN A 149 -7.83 3.14 -5.18
C ASN A 149 -6.94 4.32 -4.74
N ASN A 150 -7.37 5.53 -5.09
CA ASN A 150 -6.70 6.79 -4.78
C ASN A 150 -5.27 6.90 -5.35
N PHE A 151 -5.06 6.42 -6.58
CA PHE A 151 -3.84 6.75 -7.33
C PHE A 151 -3.83 8.24 -7.72
N GLN A 152 -2.66 8.89 -7.67
CA GLN A 152 -2.54 10.32 -7.95
C GLN A 152 -1.35 10.61 -8.88
N LEU A 153 -1.60 11.40 -9.92
CA LEU A 153 -0.56 12.08 -10.71
C LEU A 153 -0.43 13.53 -10.25
N ILE A 154 0.78 13.93 -9.86
CA ILE A 154 1.12 15.29 -9.39
C ILE A 154 2.30 15.80 -10.22
N ASP A 155 2.13 16.90 -10.96
CA ASP A 155 3.14 17.48 -11.87
C ASP A 155 3.88 16.43 -12.75
N THR A 156 3.15 15.41 -13.20
CA THR A 156 3.73 14.23 -13.87
C THR A 156 3.20 14.06 -15.29
N LYS A 157 4.12 13.91 -16.25
CA LYS A 157 3.82 13.60 -17.64
C LYS A 157 3.90 12.09 -17.88
N VAL A 158 2.81 11.49 -18.34
CA VAL A 158 2.72 10.08 -18.76
C VAL A 158 2.76 10.01 -20.28
N GLU A 159 3.89 9.52 -20.80
CA GLU A 159 4.10 9.18 -22.22
C GLU A 159 3.73 7.70 -22.45
N GLY A 160 2.42 7.46 -22.57
CA GLY A 160 1.82 6.15 -22.74
C GLY A 160 0.35 6.17 -22.37
N ASN A 161 -0.28 5.00 -22.28
CA ASN A 161 -1.70 4.86 -21.95
C ASN A 161 -1.92 4.65 -20.45
N VAL A 162 -3.12 4.99 -19.97
CA VAL A 162 -3.59 4.68 -18.61
C VAL A 162 -4.81 3.79 -18.70
N TYR A 163 -4.71 2.60 -18.11
CA TYR A 163 -5.79 1.63 -18.02
C TYR A 163 -6.25 1.48 -16.58
N PHE A 164 -7.53 1.72 -16.33
CA PHE A 164 -8.16 1.43 -15.04
C PHE A 164 -8.73 0.02 -15.06
N THR A 165 -8.32 -0.83 -14.11
CA THR A 165 -8.76 -2.24 -14.06
C THR A 165 -9.97 -2.47 -13.16
N THR A 166 -10.47 -1.43 -12.46
CA THR A 166 -11.77 -1.44 -11.77
C THR A 166 -12.46 -0.07 -11.89
N PRO A 167 -13.79 0.00 -11.72
CA PRO A 167 -14.51 1.28 -11.64
C PRO A 167 -14.01 2.18 -10.48
N GLU A 168 -13.69 1.60 -9.32
CA GLU A 168 -13.26 2.31 -8.12
C GLU A 168 -11.88 2.95 -8.33
N ALA A 169 -10.95 2.23 -8.96
CA ALA A 169 -9.63 2.74 -9.33
C ALA A 169 -9.75 3.96 -10.26
N LYS A 170 -10.69 3.94 -11.23
CA LYS A 170 -10.99 5.10 -12.09
C LYS A 170 -11.60 6.25 -11.31
N ASN A 171 -12.66 5.99 -10.55
CA ASN A 171 -13.44 7.02 -9.85
C ASN A 171 -12.65 7.71 -8.73
N THR A 172 -11.63 7.06 -8.18
CA THR A 172 -10.77 7.61 -7.12
C THR A 172 -9.41 8.12 -7.63
N CYS A 173 -9.07 7.89 -8.90
CA CYS A 173 -7.85 8.42 -9.49
C CYS A 173 -7.90 9.95 -9.59
N LYS A 174 -6.80 10.62 -9.25
CA LYS A 174 -6.67 12.09 -9.36
C LYS A 174 -5.49 12.46 -10.24
N MET A 175 -5.64 13.57 -10.94
CA MET A 175 -4.60 14.18 -11.76
C MET A 175 -4.66 15.68 -11.52
N ASP A 176 -3.54 16.31 -11.14
CA ASP A 176 -3.48 17.75 -10.97
C ASP A 176 -3.43 18.50 -12.33
N ALA A 177 -3.60 19.82 -12.31
CA ALA A 177 -3.61 20.65 -13.51
C ALA A 177 -2.25 20.73 -14.24
N LYS A 178 -1.17 20.24 -13.64
CA LYS A 178 0.18 20.20 -14.23
C LYS A 178 0.50 18.86 -14.88
N SER A 179 -0.15 17.80 -14.43
CA SER A 179 0.01 16.44 -14.96
C SER A 179 -0.67 16.28 -16.32
N LYS A 180 -0.13 15.39 -17.15
CA LYS A 180 -0.62 15.16 -18.52
C LYS A 180 -0.38 13.73 -18.96
N VAL A 181 -1.42 13.08 -19.48
CA VAL A 181 -1.30 11.81 -20.22
C VAL A 181 -1.28 12.12 -21.72
N THR A 182 -0.35 11.53 -22.48
CA THR A 182 -0.28 11.71 -23.95
C THR A 182 -0.96 10.60 -24.74
N GLY A 183 -1.09 9.40 -24.16
CA GLY A 183 -1.87 8.30 -24.73
C GLY A 183 -3.33 8.32 -24.28
N LYS A 184 -3.99 7.19 -24.43
CA LYS A 184 -5.40 7.06 -24.06
C LYS A 184 -5.60 6.86 -22.56
N GLN A 185 -6.80 7.18 -22.07
CA GLN A 185 -7.25 6.83 -20.73
C GLN A 185 -8.51 5.97 -20.85
N GLU A 186 -8.42 4.68 -20.54
CA GLU A 186 -9.47 3.69 -20.83
C GLU A 186 -9.79 2.84 -19.58
N SER A 187 -11.04 2.37 -19.50
CA SER A 187 -11.44 1.32 -18.55
C SER A 187 -11.25 -0.04 -19.23
N ARG A 188 -10.46 -0.94 -18.63
CA ARG A 188 -10.45 -2.36 -19.02
C ARG A 188 -11.33 -3.15 -18.06
N LYS A 189 -12.26 -3.93 -18.63
CA LYS A 189 -13.03 -4.97 -17.93
C LYS A 189 -12.29 -6.30 -18.05
#